data_AF-A0A7Y2L7Q1-F1
#
_entry.id   AF-A0A7Y2L7Q1-F1
#
_cell.length_a   1.000
_cell.length_b   1.000
_cell.length_c   1.000
_cell.angle_alpha   90.00
_cell.angle_beta   90.00
_cell.angle_gamma   90.00
#
_symmetry.space_group_name_H-M   'P 1'
#
loop_
_entity.id
_entity.type
_entity.pdbx_description
1 polymer ?
#
loop_
_entity_poly.entity_id
_entity_poly.type
_entity_poly.pdbx_seq_one_letter_code
_entity_poly.pdbx_strand_id
1 'polypeptide(L)'
;MIKNKITLNVLADITKRLNGTSDNIRAVDVSSKNTGIIVFTGSNVDITEKIAELKRIKEKGFAFSVAFSFVGDKLLPKDYIINSLTPIEIFGEEDIVKIEEIIEKYSILISPNITLNTVAKVATGVIDTFASNLLWNYLYEGKLVYLDFDSVRKQHGKPSQNKVINNLIENHIRILKEMGVKEIERGRYEEIINGELSGVNPSFKEVNEKNRVITVADLKNIAPNSVLSIPAGAIITPLAKEVASQMGIKLEIGN
;
A
#
# COMPACT_ATOMS: atom_id res chain seq x y z
N MET A 1 44.38 -3.83 20.83
CA MET A 1 43.22 -4.70 21.13
C MET A 1 42.15 -4.74 20.02
N ILE A 2 42.50 -4.65 18.72
CA ILE A 2 41.52 -4.59 17.61
C ILE A 2 41.35 -5.94 16.88
N LYS A 3 42.28 -6.88 17.06
CA LYS A 3 42.28 -8.19 16.36
C LYS A 3 41.23 -9.20 16.84
N ASN A 4 40.51 -8.98 17.94
CA ASN A 4 39.58 -9.97 18.50
C ASN A 4 38.16 -9.90 17.92
N LYS A 5 37.72 -8.71 17.48
CA LYS A 5 36.32 -8.48 17.06
C LYS A 5 36.03 -9.05 15.66
N ILE A 6 37.01 -8.97 14.76
CA ILE A 6 36.90 -9.53 13.40
C ILE A 6 36.87 -11.05 13.46
N THR A 7 37.75 -11.67 14.26
CA THR A 7 37.80 -13.12 14.43
C THR A 7 36.51 -13.68 15.03
N LEU A 8 35.90 -12.98 16.00
CA LEU A 8 34.61 -13.34 16.57
C LEU A 8 33.47 -13.26 15.55
N ASN A 9 33.45 -12.23 14.71
CA ASN A 9 32.43 -12.08 13.67
C ASN A 9 32.56 -13.12 12.55
N VAL A 10 33.79 -13.48 12.17
CA VAL A 10 34.05 -14.52 11.17
C VAL A 10 33.68 -15.90 11.72
N LEU A 11 34.00 -16.18 13.00
CA LEU A 11 33.59 -17.43 13.66
C LEU A 11 32.07 -17.52 13.78
N ALA A 12 31.38 -16.44 14.15
CA ALA A 12 29.92 -16.40 14.20
C ALA A 12 29.28 -16.67 12.83
N ASP A 13 29.84 -16.11 11.75
CA ASP A 13 29.33 -16.33 10.39
C ASP A 13 29.58 -17.77 9.91
N ILE A 14 30.74 -18.35 10.24
CA ILE A 14 31.06 -19.75 9.91
C ILE A 14 30.18 -20.73 10.69
N THR A 15 29.95 -20.50 11.99
CA THR A 15 29.04 -21.34 12.79
C THR A 15 27.60 -21.25 12.29
N LYS A 16 27.16 -20.08 11.82
CA LYS A 16 25.83 -19.89 11.21
C LYS A 16 25.70 -20.64 9.88
N ARG A 17 26.77 -20.72 9.09
CA ARG A 17 26.83 -21.50 7.83
C ARG A 17 26.94 -23.01 8.06
N LEU A 18 27.67 -23.46 9.07
CA LEU A 18 27.84 -24.89 9.40
C LEU A 18 26.59 -25.49 10.04
N ASN A 19 25.85 -24.72 10.84
CA ASN A 19 24.57 -25.15 11.42
C ASN A 19 23.40 -25.06 10.42
N GLY A 20 23.61 -24.52 9.22
CA GLY A 20 22.58 -24.31 8.20
C GLY A 20 22.44 -25.45 7.18
N THR A 21 23.23 -26.52 7.27
CA THR A 21 23.31 -27.53 6.18
C THR A 21 22.65 -28.87 6.48
N SER A 22 21.97 -29.03 7.62
CA SER A 22 21.28 -30.29 7.92
C SER A 22 20.08 -30.04 8.81
N ASP A 23 19.04 -29.43 8.26
CA ASP A 23 17.67 -29.76 8.65
C ASP A 23 16.73 -29.31 7.53
N ASN A 24 15.76 -30.17 7.21
CA ASN A 24 14.76 -30.02 6.17
C ASN A 24 13.98 -28.70 6.32
N ILE A 25 14.52 -27.60 5.81
CA ILE A 25 13.74 -26.42 5.48
C ILE A 25 12.95 -26.84 4.25
N ARG A 26 11.71 -27.27 4.48
CA ARG A 26 10.65 -27.15 3.48
C ARG A 26 10.82 -25.77 2.88
N ALA A 27 11.20 -25.70 1.60
CA ALA A 27 11.05 -24.50 0.83
C ALA A 27 9.63 -24.00 1.13
N VAL A 28 9.53 -22.91 1.89
CA VAL A 28 8.27 -22.18 1.96
C VAL A 28 8.07 -21.80 0.52
N ASP A 29 7.10 -22.44 -0.11
CA ASP A 29 6.68 -22.17 -1.46
C ASP A 29 6.29 -20.68 -1.51
N VAL A 30 7.23 -19.81 -1.90
CA VAL A 30 7.04 -18.34 -1.97
C VAL A 30 6.20 -18.00 -3.21
N SER A 31 5.14 -18.77 -3.42
CA SER A 31 4.13 -18.57 -4.45
C SER A 31 2.81 -18.06 -3.86
N SER A 32 2.75 -17.73 -2.57
CA SER A 32 1.53 -17.27 -1.91
C SER A 32 1.33 -15.77 -2.05
N LYS A 33 0.18 -15.35 -2.58
CA LYS A 33 -0.34 -13.97 -2.67
C LYS A 33 -0.35 -13.15 -1.35
N ASN A 34 0.22 -13.66 -0.26
CA ASN A 34 0.08 -13.17 1.11
C ASN A 34 1.41 -12.66 1.73
N THR A 35 2.42 -12.35 0.92
CA THR A 35 3.69 -11.77 1.38
C THR A 35 3.80 -10.29 1.03
N GLY A 36 3.86 -9.44 2.06
CA GLY A 36 3.95 -7.99 1.91
C GLY A 36 5.29 -7.40 2.31
N ILE A 37 5.50 -6.13 1.98
CA ILE A 37 6.58 -5.31 2.52
C ILE A 37 5.99 -4.10 3.26
N ILE A 38 6.45 -3.89 4.49
CA ILE A 38 6.08 -2.73 5.29
C ILE A 38 7.19 -1.69 5.17
N VAL A 39 6.87 -0.54 4.59
CA VAL A 39 7.81 0.57 4.37
C VAL A 39 7.62 1.62 5.44
N PHE A 40 8.58 1.71 6.35
CA PHE A 40 8.63 2.75 7.37
C PHE A 40 9.41 3.97 6.88
N THR A 41 8.81 5.15 7.05
CA THR A 41 9.47 6.42 6.74
C THR A 41 9.61 7.32 7.99
N GLY A 42 10.01 8.57 7.83
CA GLY A 42 10.46 9.43 8.93
C GLY A 42 9.39 9.97 9.89
N SER A 43 8.16 9.45 9.91
CA SER A 43 7.12 9.90 10.84
C SER A 43 6.96 8.96 12.03
N ASN A 44 7.00 9.48 13.26
CA ASN A 44 6.82 8.70 14.49
C ASN A 44 5.41 8.86 15.12
N VAL A 45 4.49 9.53 14.44
CA VAL A 45 3.11 9.75 14.92
C VAL A 45 2.39 8.41 15.08
N ASP A 46 1.91 8.12 16.30
CA ASP A 46 1.17 6.90 16.68
C ASP A 46 1.85 5.59 16.25
N ILE A 47 3.19 5.60 16.17
CA ILE A 47 3.92 4.49 15.53
C ILE A 47 3.80 3.20 16.33
N THR A 48 3.78 3.28 17.66
CA THR A 48 3.67 2.11 18.56
C THR A 48 2.34 1.39 18.36
N GLU A 49 1.26 2.16 18.26
CA GLU A 49 -0.08 1.63 18.03
C GLU A 49 -0.18 1.01 16.65
N LYS A 50 0.32 1.68 15.60
CA LYS A 50 0.37 1.13 14.25
C LYS A 50 1.18 -0.17 14.17
N ILE A 51 2.31 -0.26 14.88
CA ILE A 51 3.10 -1.49 15.00
C ILE A 51 2.29 -2.60 15.69
N ALA A 52 1.55 -2.28 16.76
CA ALA A 52 0.71 -3.25 17.43
C ALA A 52 -0.38 -3.82 16.51
N GLU A 53 -0.97 -3.00 15.63
CA GLU A 53 -1.92 -3.48 14.62
C GLU A 53 -1.26 -4.35 13.55
N LEU A 54 -0.09 -3.92 13.06
CA LEU A 54 0.71 -4.70 12.11
C LEU A 54 1.17 -6.05 12.69
N LYS A 55 1.37 -6.11 14.01
CA LYS A 55 1.64 -7.37 14.71
C LYS A 55 0.42 -8.29 14.71
N ARG A 56 -0.80 -7.76 14.90
CA ARG A 56 -2.03 -8.57 14.85
C ARG A 56 -2.28 -9.17 13.48
N ILE A 57 -2.02 -8.43 12.40
CA ILE A 57 -2.15 -9.00 11.04
C ILE A 57 -1.13 -10.11 10.81
N LYS A 58 0.08 -9.99 11.38
CA LYS A 58 1.07 -11.07 11.35
C LYS A 58 0.59 -12.33 12.06
N GLU A 59 0.04 -12.17 13.26
CA GLU A 59 -0.48 -13.29 14.07
C GLU A 59 -1.62 -14.03 13.35
N LYS A 60 -2.29 -13.38 12.39
CA LYS A 60 -3.30 -13.97 11.49
C LYS A 60 -2.71 -14.63 10.23
N GLY A 61 -1.38 -14.77 10.16
CA GLY A 61 -0.69 -15.50 9.09
C GLY A 61 -0.20 -14.64 7.91
N PHE A 62 -0.35 -13.31 7.98
CA PHE A 62 0.22 -12.42 6.96
C PHE A 62 1.73 -12.24 7.19
N ALA A 63 2.55 -12.68 6.24
CA ALA A 63 3.98 -12.60 6.36
C ALA A 63 4.50 -11.32 5.69
N PHE A 64 5.45 -10.63 6.31
CA PHE A 64 6.04 -9.45 5.71
C PHE A 64 7.53 -9.32 5.96
N SER A 65 8.17 -8.57 5.06
CA SER A 65 9.46 -7.94 5.28
C SER A 65 9.30 -6.47 5.62
N VAL A 66 10.37 -5.86 6.10
CA VAL A 66 10.36 -4.45 6.49
C VAL A 66 11.40 -3.68 5.70
N ALA A 67 11.03 -2.51 5.20
CA ALA A 67 11.92 -1.55 4.57
C ALA A 67 11.94 -0.25 5.38
N PHE A 68 13.11 0.37 5.50
CA PHE A 68 13.26 1.68 6.09
C PHE A 68 13.76 2.68 5.05
N SER A 69 13.13 3.85 4.96
CA SER A 69 13.77 4.98 4.28
C SER A 69 14.99 5.45 5.08
N PHE A 70 15.93 6.13 4.44
CA PHE A 70 17.09 6.70 5.14
C PHE A 70 16.74 7.49 6.42
N VAL A 71 15.66 8.28 6.38
CA VAL A 71 15.20 9.05 7.56
C VAL A 71 14.47 8.16 8.56
N GLY A 72 13.63 7.23 8.08
CA GLY A 72 12.93 6.27 8.93
C GLY A 72 13.91 5.42 9.74
N ASP A 73 15.00 4.97 9.11
CA ASP A 73 16.05 4.17 9.74
C ASP A 73 16.72 4.89 10.93
N LYS A 74 16.84 6.22 10.85
CA LYS A 74 17.50 7.04 11.87
C LYS A 74 16.57 7.51 12.98
N LEU A 75 15.30 7.76 12.69
CA LEU A 75 14.37 8.39 13.63
C LEU A 75 13.48 7.39 14.37
N LEU A 76 13.21 6.23 13.77
CA LEU A 76 12.28 5.27 14.32
C LEU A 76 12.96 4.32 15.31
N PRO A 77 12.20 3.75 16.27
CA PRO A 77 12.72 2.74 17.18
C PRO A 77 12.88 1.39 16.44
N LYS A 78 13.93 1.30 15.61
CA LYS A 78 14.19 0.18 14.68
C LYS A 78 14.18 -1.18 15.39
N ASP A 79 14.87 -1.31 16.51
CA ASP A 79 14.91 -2.55 17.28
C ASP A 79 13.52 -2.97 17.79
N TYR A 80 12.72 -2.00 18.25
CA TYR A 80 11.34 -2.28 18.66
C TYR A 80 10.48 -2.75 17.49
N ILE A 81 10.60 -2.11 16.33
CA ILE A 81 9.89 -2.52 15.10
C ILE A 81 10.27 -3.94 14.72
N ILE A 82 11.58 -4.23 14.61
CA ILE A 82 12.08 -5.55 14.21
C ILE A 82 11.67 -6.63 15.22
N ASN A 83 11.78 -6.37 16.51
CA ASN A 83 11.42 -7.35 17.54
C ASN A 83 9.91 -7.58 17.62
N SER A 84 9.10 -6.54 17.38
CA SER A 84 7.64 -6.65 17.42
C SER A 84 7.09 -7.37 16.19
N LEU A 85 7.66 -7.07 15.03
CA LEU A 85 7.18 -7.53 13.73
C LEU A 85 7.91 -8.78 13.22
N THR A 86 9.10 -9.08 13.72
CA THR A 86 9.94 -10.25 13.35
C THR A 86 9.97 -10.52 11.83
N PRO A 87 10.39 -9.53 11.02
CA PRO A 87 10.27 -9.60 9.56
C PRO A 87 11.10 -10.71 8.91
N ILE A 88 10.71 -11.14 7.71
CA ILE A 88 11.47 -12.14 6.92
C ILE A 88 12.83 -11.54 6.52
N GLU A 89 12.82 -10.33 5.96
CA GLU A 89 13.99 -9.55 5.59
C GLU A 89 13.85 -8.10 6.03
N ILE A 90 14.98 -7.42 6.11
CA ILE A 90 15.08 -6.01 6.45
C ILE A 90 15.84 -5.32 5.32
N PHE A 91 15.26 -4.26 4.77
CA PHE A 91 15.84 -3.46 3.69
C PHE A 91 16.06 -2.02 4.12
N GLY A 92 17.10 -1.40 3.56
CA GLY A 92 17.47 0.00 3.77
C GLY A 92 17.74 0.75 2.46
N GLU A 93 18.23 1.98 2.59
CA GLU A 93 18.54 2.86 1.45
C GLU A 93 19.59 2.22 0.52
N GLU A 94 20.52 1.45 1.09
CA GLU A 94 21.56 0.69 0.39
C GLU A 94 21.02 -0.41 -0.54
N ASP A 95 19.78 -0.85 -0.32
CA ASP A 95 19.13 -1.90 -1.11
C ASP A 95 18.39 -1.35 -2.33
N ILE A 96 18.57 -0.08 -2.69
CA ILE A 96 17.95 0.54 -3.88
C ILE A 96 18.27 -0.20 -5.18
N VAL A 97 19.40 -0.92 -5.24
CA VAL A 97 19.80 -1.74 -6.38
C VAL A 97 19.04 -3.07 -6.48
N LYS A 98 18.29 -3.46 -5.44
CA LYS A 98 17.51 -4.72 -5.36
C LYS A 98 16.02 -4.49 -5.58
N ILE A 99 15.62 -3.32 -6.06
CA ILE A 99 14.20 -2.95 -6.18
C ILE A 99 13.41 -3.98 -7.01
N GLU A 100 13.94 -4.42 -8.15
CA GLU A 100 13.31 -5.44 -9.00
C GLU A 100 13.05 -6.74 -8.23
N GLU A 101 14.06 -7.27 -7.52
CA GLU A 101 13.93 -8.48 -6.69
C GLU A 101 12.85 -8.31 -5.59
N ILE A 102 12.85 -7.15 -4.92
CA ILE A 102 11.88 -6.86 -3.85
C ILE A 102 10.47 -6.82 -4.43
N ILE A 103 10.29 -6.19 -5.58
CA ILE A 103 8.98 -6.09 -6.22
C ILE A 103 8.49 -7.47 -6.64
N GLU A 104 9.33 -8.31 -7.26
CA GLU A 104 8.96 -9.68 -7.66
C GLU A 104 8.53 -10.54 -6.45
N LYS A 105 9.22 -10.38 -5.32
CA LYS A 105 9.04 -11.20 -4.11
C LYS A 105 7.81 -10.85 -3.26
N TYR A 106 7.42 -9.58 -3.24
CA TYR A 106 6.36 -9.08 -2.35
C TYR A 106 5.21 -8.49 -3.16
N SER A 107 3.98 -8.97 -2.94
CA SER A 107 2.80 -8.58 -3.73
C SER A 107 2.13 -7.29 -3.25
N ILE A 108 2.40 -6.90 -2.00
CA ILE A 108 1.69 -5.82 -1.30
C ILE A 108 2.70 -4.91 -0.62
N LEU A 109 2.54 -3.59 -0.78
CA LEU A 109 3.27 -2.59 -0.03
C LEU A 109 2.34 -1.92 0.98
N ILE A 110 2.79 -1.81 2.22
CA ILE A 110 2.08 -1.09 3.28
C ILE A 110 3.02 -0.02 3.83
N SER A 111 2.60 1.24 3.88
CA SER A 111 3.32 2.26 4.64
C SER A 111 2.44 2.85 5.73
N PRO A 112 2.72 2.55 7.01
CA PRO A 112 1.89 3.03 8.12
C PRO A 112 2.19 4.49 8.48
N ASN A 113 3.28 5.06 7.99
CA ASN A 113 3.77 6.35 8.45
C ASN A 113 4.44 7.12 7.31
N ILE A 114 3.86 7.07 6.11
CA ILE A 114 4.40 7.75 4.92
C ILE A 114 4.54 9.26 5.20
N THR A 115 5.62 9.86 4.71
CA THR A 115 5.86 11.31 4.88
C THR A 115 5.35 12.10 3.69
N LEU A 116 5.02 13.38 3.91
CA LEU A 116 4.73 14.33 2.82
C LEU A 116 5.85 14.40 1.79
N ASN A 117 7.11 14.29 2.21
CA ASN A 117 8.26 14.27 1.30
C ASN A 117 8.17 13.09 0.32
N THR A 118 7.92 11.88 0.83
CA THR A 118 7.79 10.70 -0.04
C THR A 118 6.55 10.79 -0.94
N VAL A 119 5.41 11.23 -0.40
CA VAL A 119 4.17 11.40 -1.18
C VAL A 119 4.35 12.45 -2.30
N ALA A 120 4.94 13.60 -2.00
CA ALA A 120 5.20 14.64 -2.99
C ALA A 120 6.16 14.16 -4.08
N LYS A 121 7.25 13.47 -3.70
CA LYS A 121 8.19 12.87 -4.65
C LYS A 121 7.48 11.94 -5.64
N VAL A 122 6.73 10.97 -5.14
CA VAL A 122 6.00 10.03 -6.00
C VAL A 122 4.93 10.73 -6.84
N ALA A 123 4.16 11.66 -6.27
CA ALA A 123 3.14 12.42 -7.01
C ALA A 123 3.72 13.23 -8.17
N THR A 124 5.00 13.59 -8.11
CA THR A 124 5.72 14.39 -9.12
C THR A 124 6.68 13.57 -9.98
N GLY A 125 6.72 12.24 -9.82
CA GLY A 125 7.62 11.36 -10.58
C GLY A 125 9.08 11.35 -10.11
N VAL A 126 9.37 11.89 -8.92
CA VAL A 126 10.72 11.86 -8.33
C VAL A 126 10.92 10.53 -7.60
N ILE A 127 11.92 9.76 -8.03
CA ILE A 127 12.22 8.39 -7.55
C ILE A 127 13.67 8.24 -7.04
N ASP A 128 14.19 9.30 -6.43
CA ASP A 128 15.60 9.46 -6.02
C ASP A 128 15.97 8.81 -4.67
N THR A 129 14.98 8.28 -3.93
CA THR A 129 15.21 7.56 -2.66
C THR A 129 14.64 6.16 -2.72
N PHE A 130 15.14 5.25 -1.89
CA PHE A 130 14.66 3.88 -1.81
C PHE A 130 13.15 3.80 -1.62
N ALA A 131 12.59 4.56 -0.67
CA ALA A 131 11.14 4.55 -0.41
C ALA A 131 10.30 5.11 -1.56
N SER A 132 10.73 6.20 -2.21
CA SER A 132 10.01 6.76 -3.37
C SER A 132 10.10 5.84 -4.58
N ASN A 133 11.26 5.21 -4.79
CA ASN A 133 11.51 4.31 -5.92
C ASN A 133 10.72 2.99 -5.76
N LEU A 134 10.73 2.41 -4.57
CA LEU A 134 9.92 1.23 -4.25
C LEU A 134 8.42 1.51 -4.44
N LEU A 135 7.90 2.60 -3.86
CA LEU A 135 6.49 2.97 -4.00
C LEU A 135 6.11 3.23 -5.46
N TRP A 136 6.94 3.94 -6.22
CA TRP A 136 6.70 4.20 -7.63
C TRP A 136 6.60 2.91 -8.45
N ASN A 137 7.53 1.97 -8.27
CA ASN A 137 7.51 0.74 -9.05
C ASN A 137 6.34 -0.19 -8.68
N TYR A 138 5.92 -0.23 -7.41
CA TYR A 138 4.70 -0.94 -7.05
C TYR A 138 3.47 -0.39 -7.78
N LEU A 139 3.34 0.93 -7.86
CA LEU A 139 2.26 1.58 -8.60
C LEU A 139 2.39 1.35 -10.10
N TYR A 140 3.62 1.40 -10.64
CA TYR A 140 3.92 1.16 -12.04
C TYR A 140 3.53 -0.26 -12.50
N GLU A 141 3.79 -1.27 -11.66
CA GLU A 141 3.36 -2.66 -11.90
C GLU A 141 1.90 -2.93 -11.55
N GLY A 142 1.19 -1.93 -11.00
CA GLY A 142 -0.20 -2.10 -10.60
C GLY A 142 -0.41 -3.01 -9.39
N LYS A 143 0.63 -3.15 -8.54
CA LYS A 143 0.57 -3.92 -7.30
C LYS A 143 -0.19 -3.18 -6.21
N LEU A 144 -0.60 -3.93 -5.20
CA LEU A 144 -1.42 -3.40 -4.12
C LEU A 144 -0.58 -2.54 -3.18
N VAL A 145 -1.02 -1.29 -3.01
CA VAL A 145 -0.35 -0.30 -2.16
C VAL A 145 -1.35 0.25 -1.15
N TYR A 146 -1.02 0.14 0.13
CA TYR A 146 -1.79 0.70 1.22
C TYR A 146 -0.98 1.75 1.97
N LEU A 147 -1.46 3.00 2.00
CA LEU A 147 -0.78 4.11 2.69
C LEU A 147 -1.67 4.72 3.76
N ASP A 148 -1.09 4.97 4.93
CA ASP A 148 -1.70 5.82 5.98
C ASP A 148 -1.21 7.26 5.83
N PHE A 149 -2.12 8.15 5.44
CA PHE A 149 -1.83 9.55 5.17
C PHE A 149 -1.97 10.48 6.39
N ASP A 150 -2.20 9.96 7.60
CA ASP A 150 -2.41 10.80 8.78
C ASP A 150 -1.20 11.71 9.06
N SER A 151 0.01 11.15 8.98
CA SER A 151 1.26 11.90 9.12
C SER A 151 1.55 12.87 7.98
N VAL A 152 0.90 12.68 6.83
CA VAL A 152 1.01 13.59 5.69
C VAL A 152 0.14 14.81 5.91
N ARG A 153 -1.08 14.62 6.42
CA ARG A 153 -2.02 15.69 6.75
C ARG A 153 -1.64 16.44 8.02
N LYS A 154 -0.93 15.78 8.94
CA LYS A 154 -0.58 16.32 10.25
C LYS A 154 0.93 16.37 10.45
N GLN A 155 1.55 17.51 10.19
CA GLN A 155 2.93 17.74 10.64
C GLN A 155 2.94 18.08 12.12
N HIS A 156 3.83 17.44 12.89
CA HIS A 156 3.89 17.59 14.35
C HIS A 156 2.54 17.33 15.05
N GLY A 157 1.72 16.42 14.48
CA GLY A 157 0.41 16.05 15.02
C GLY A 157 -0.73 17.03 14.73
N LYS A 158 -0.52 18.08 13.91
CA LYS A 158 -1.56 19.05 13.58
C LYS A 158 -1.58 19.41 12.08
N PRO A 159 -2.76 19.68 11.49
CA PRO A 159 -2.83 20.19 10.14
C PRO A 159 -2.28 21.63 10.05
N SER A 160 -1.84 22.02 8.85
CA SER A 160 -1.39 23.40 8.62
C SER A 160 -2.56 24.38 8.77
N GLN A 161 -2.29 25.56 9.30
CA GLN A 161 -3.25 26.67 9.27
C GLN A 161 -3.33 27.33 7.89
N ASN A 162 -2.35 27.06 7.01
CA ASN A 162 -2.33 27.57 5.64
C ASN A 162 -3.16 26.67 4.71
N LYS A 163 -4.29 27.18 4.25
CA LYS A 163 -5.21 26.48 3.34
C LYS A 163 -4.56 26.07 2.01
N VAL A 164 -3.66 26.88 1.47
CA VAL A 164 -2.95 26.58 0.21
C VAL A 164 -2.06 25.36 0.39
N ILE A 165 -1.38 25.25 1.54
CA ILE A 165 -0.55 24.08 1.88
C ILE A 165 -1.43 22.83 2.03
N ASN A 166 -2.57 22.93 2.72
CA ASN A 166 -3.48 21.79 2.86
C ASN A 166 -4.01 21.32 1.49
N ASN A 167 -4.38 22.26 0.61
CA ASN A 167 -4.83 21.92 -0.75
C ASN A 167 -3.73 21.23 -1.57
N LEU A 168 -2.47 21.67 -1.43
CA LEU A 168 -1.32 21.01 -2.07
C LEU A 168 -1.14 19.57 -1.55
N ILE A 169 -1.25 19.38 -0.22
CA ILE A 169 -1.16 18.06 0.41
C ILE A 169 -2.25 17.12 -0.13
N GLU A 170 -3.52 17.56 -0.11
CA GLU A 170 -4.62 16.75 -0.62
C GLU A 170 -4.51 16.50 -2.12
N ASN A 171 -3.94 17.43 -2.90
CA ASN A 171 -3.66 17.20 -4.31
C ASN A 171 -2.64 16.06 -4.52
N HIS A 172 -1.54 16.03 -3.76
CA HIS A 172 -0.59 14.93 -3.87
C HIS A 172 -1.19 13.59 -3.44
N ILE A 173 -1.98 13.57 -2.35
CA ILE A 173 -2.69 12.37 -1.91
C ILE A 173 -3.65 11.87 -3.00
N ARG A 174 -4.41 12.79 -3.61
CA ARG A 174 -5.33 12.46 -4.71
C ARG A 174 -4.61 11.83 -5.88
N ILE A 175 -3.49 12.40 -6.33
CA ILE A 175 -2.69 11.84 -7.43
C ILE A 175 -2.27 10.39 -7.11
N LEU A 176 -1.77 10.12 -5.90
CA LEU A 176 -1.39 8.76 -5.51
C LEU A 176 -2.60 7.80 -5.49
N LYS A 177 -3.77 8.27 -5.03
CA LYS A 177 -4.99 7.46 -5.07
C LYS A 177 -5.41 7.15 -6.51
N GLU A 178 -5.32 8.12 -7.42
CA GLU A 178 -5.57 7.95 -8.85
C GLU A 178 -4.56 6.97 -9.49
N MET A 179 -3.32 6.94 -9.01
CA MET A 179 -2.31 5.94 -9.39
C MET A 179 -2.60 4.52 -8.85
N GLY A 180 -3.57 4.36 -7.93
CA GLY A 180 -3.97 3.06 -7.39
C GLY A 180 -3.68 2.84 -5.90
N VAL A 181 -3.20 3.85 -5.17
CA VAL A 181 -3.05 3.74 -3.71
C VAL A 181 -4.40 3.60 -3.03
N LYS A 182 -4.49 2.61 -2.13
CA LYS A 182 -5.59 2.47 -1.16
C LYS A 182 -5.20 3.17 0.14
N GLU A 183 -5.99 4.13 0.58
CA GLU A 183 -5.80 4.74 1.88
C GLU A 183 -6.22 3.77 2.99
N ILE A 184 -5.39 3.67 4.02
CA ILE A 184 -5.68 2.95 5.26
C ILE A 184 -5.54 3.90 6.43
N GLU A 185 -6.26 3.59 7.49
CA GLU A 185 -6.23 4.38 8.72
C GLU A 185 -5.88 3.45 9.88
N ARG A 186 -5.32 4.03 10.94
CA ARG A 186 -5.21 3.38 12.24
C ARG A 186 -6.56 2.75 12.64
N GLY A 187 -6.52 1.52 13.12
CA GLY A 187 -7.66 0.69 13.46
C GLY A 187 -8.11 -0.25 12.34
N ARG A 188 -7.62 -0.06 11.10
CA ARG A 188 -8.15 -0.74 9.91
C ARG A 188 -7.14 -1.61 9.17
N TYR A 189 -5.94 -1.83 9.72
CA TYR A 189 -4.91 -2.66 9.07
C TYR A 189 -5.37 -4.12 8.86
N GLU A 190 -6.28 -4.63 9.70
CA GLU A 190 -6.83 -5.98 9.53
C GLU A 190 -7.69 -6.15 8.27
N GLU A 191 -8.21 -5.05 7.72
CA GLU A 191 -8.96 -5.06 6.47
C GLU A 191 -8.09 -5.41 5.27
N ILE A 192 -6.78 -5.21 5.36
CA ILE A 192 -5.82 -5.60 4.33
C ILE A 192 -5.92 -7.12 4.10
N ILE A 193 -5.94 -7.92 5.18
CA ILE A 193 -6.08 -9.37 5.06
C ILE A 193 -7.48 -9.76 4.55
N ASN A 194 -8.52 -9.10 5.04
CA ASN A 194 -9.90 -9.44 4.66
C ASN A 194 -10.21 -9.09 3.20
N GLY A 195 -9.62 -8.01 2.67
CA GLY A 195 -9.70 -7.61 1.27
C GLY A 195 -8.90 -8.51 0.33
N GLU A 196 -7.81 -9.11 0.81
CA GLU A 196 -7.01 -10.12 0.09
C GLU A 196 -7.72 -11.49 0.07
N LEU A 197 -8.39 -11.87 1.16
CA LEU A 197 -9.19 -13.11 1.27
C LEU A 197 -10.51 -13.03 0.47
N SER A 198 -10.96 -11.83 0.13
CA SER A 198 -12.14 -11.57 -0.70
C SER A 198 -11.69 -11.16 -2.10
N GLY A 199 -11.14 -12.11 -2.86
CA GLY A 199 -10.49 -11.88 -4.15
C GLY A 199 -11.11 -10.78 -5.02
N VAL A 200 -10.42 -9.64 -5.11
CA VAL A 200 -10.57 -8.68 -6.20
C VAL A 200 -9.17 -8.36 -6.68
N ASN A 201 -8.72 -9.11 -7.70
CA ASN A 201 -7.71 -8.59 -8.61
C ASN A 201 -8.22 -7.23 -9.13
N PRO A 202 -7.54 -6.10 -8.91
CA PRO A 202 -7.82 -4.92 -9.69
C PRO A 202 -7.23 -5.19 -11.07
N SER A 203 -8.02 -5.81 -11.95
CA SER A 203 -7.81 -5.60 -13.38
C SER A 203 -7.89 -4.09 -13.58
N PHE A 204 -6.80 -3.47 -14.05
CA PHE A 204 -6.83 -2.12 -14.57
C PHE A 204 -7.93 -2.06 -15.63
N LYS A 205 -9.10 -1.55 -15.25
CA LYS A 205 -10.09 -1.10 -16.22
C LYS A 205 -9.72 0.35 -16.50
N GLU A 206 -9.17 0.60 -17.67
CA GLU A 206 -9.11 1.93 -18.25
C GLU A 206 -10.46 2.61 -18.06
N VAL A 207 -10.51 3.63 -17.20
CA VAL A 207 -11.66 4.52 -17.11
C VAL A 207 -11.51 5.51 -18.26
N ASN A 208 -11.96 5.09 -19.44
CA ASN A 208 -12.32 6.04 -20.48
C ASN A 208 -13.68 6.63 -20.08
N GLU A 209 -13.66 7.85 -19.51
CA GLU A 209 -14.87 8.60 -19.12
C GLU A 209 -15.83 8.89 -20.29
N LYS A 210 -15.49 8.50 -21.53
CA LYS A 210 -16.35 8.63 -22.71
C LYS A 210 -17.23 7.43 -23.06
N ASN A 211 -17.14 6.29 -22.37
CA ASN A 211 -17.97 5.12 -22.67
C ASN A 211 -18.40 4.36 -21.40
N ARG A 212 -19.09 5.04 -20.48
CA ARG A 212 -19.60 4.39 -19.27
C ARG A 212 -20.71 3.39 -19.65
N VAL A 213 -20.49 2.10 -19.35
CA VAL A 213 -21.50 1.06 -19.52
C VAL A 213 -22.41 1.02 -18.30
N ILE A 214 -23.72 1.22 -18.49
CA ILE A 214 -24.72 1.17 -17.43
C ILE A 214 -25.31 -0.23 -17.34
N THR A 215 -25.16 -0.85 -16.18
CA THR A 215 -25.57 -2.22 -15.86
C THR A 215 -26.65 -2.24 -14.79
N VAL A 216 -27.26 -3.41 -14.55
CA VAL A 216 -28.26 -3.58 -13.48
C VAL A 216 -27.69 -3.23 -12.10
N ALA A 217 -26.39 -3.45 -11.88
CA ALA A 217 -25.75 -3.14 -10.61
C ALA A 217 -25.79 -1.63 -10.30
N ASP A 218 -25.67 -0.79 -11.34
CA ASP A 218 -25.74 0.66 -11.21
C ASP A 218 -27.16 1.15 -10.83
N LEU A 219 -28.19 0.37 -11.15
CA LEU A 219 -29.60 0.71 -10.86
C LEU A 219 -30.03 0.29 -9.45
N LYS A 220 -29.31 -0.60 -8.77
CA LYS A 220 -29.72 -1.17 -7.46
C LYS A 220 -29.90 -0.13 -6.36
N ASN A 221 -29.16 0.97 -6.44
CA ASN A 221 -29.17 2.04 -5.42
C ASN A 221 -30.03 3.25 -5.85
N ILE A 222 -30.76 3.15 -6.96
CA ILE A 222 -31.59 4.22 -7.48
C ILE A 222 -33.03 4.01 -7.02
N ALA A 223 -33.67 5.09 -6.56
CA ALA A 223 -35.06 5.05 -6.12
C ALA A 223 -36.00 4.70 -7.28
N PRO A 224 -37.01 3.84 -7.09
CA PRO A 224 -38.05 3.60 -8.09
C PRO A 224 -38.76 4.90 -8.49
N ASN A 225 -39.24 4.98 -9.73
CA ASN A 225 -39.92 6.14 -10.31
C ASN A 225 -39.08 7.45 -10.36
N SER A 226 -37.75 7.36 -10.36
CA SER A 226 -36.86 8.52 -10.46
C SER A 226 -36.39 8.80 -11.89
N VAL A 227 -35.73 9.95 -12.09
CA VAL A 227 -35.00 10.26 -13.32
C VAL A 227 -33.51 10.03 -13.07
N LEU A 228 -32.85 9.29 -13.96
CA LEU A 228 -31.41 9.09 -13.98
C LEU A 228 -30.81 9.83 -15.17
N SER A 229 -29.97 10.82 -14.88
CA SER A 229 -29.17 11.51 -15.90
C SER A 229 -27.97 10.66 -16.29
N ILE A 230 -27.86 10.31 -17.57
CA ILE A 230 -26.79 9.49 -18.13
C ILE A 230 -25.89 10.38 -19.01
N PRO A 231 -24.55 10.29 -18.90
CA PRO A 231 -23.67 11.09 -19.73
C PRO A 231 -23.82 10.72 -21.21
N ALA A 232 -23.69 11.72 -22.10
CA ALA A 232 -23.70 11.51 -23.55
C ALA A 232 -22.62 10.50 -23.97
N GLY A 233 -23.03 9.42 -24.66
CA GLY A 233 -22.15 8.31 -25.06
C GLY A 233 -22.16 7.09 -24.13
N ALA A 234 -22.93 7.11 -23.03
CA ALA A 234 -23.11 5.93 -22.19
C ALA A 234 -23.82 4.79 -22.93
N ILE A 235 -23.32 3.56 -22.77
CA ILE A 235 -23.93 2.35 -23.34
C ILE A 235 -24.78 1.69 -22.26
N ILE A 236 -26.09 1.59 -22.48
CA ILE A 236 -26.99 0.91 -21.54
C ILE A 236 -27.16 -0.53 -21.98
N THR A 237 -26.87 -1.47 -21.08
CA THR A 237 -27.09 -2.90 -21.36
C THR A 237 -28.58 -3.21 -21.53
N PRO A 238 -28.98 -4.17 -22.39
CA PRO A 238 -30.38 -4.53 -22.60
C PRO A 238 -31.11 -4.87 -21.29
N LEU A 239 -30.44 -5.61 -20.41
CA LEU A 239 -30.97 -6.00 -19.10
C LEU A 239 -31.17 -4.80 -18.16
N ALA A 240 -30.24 -3.83 -18.16
CA ALA A 240 -30.42 -2.62 -17.37
C ALA A 240 -31.60 -1.77 -17.89
N LYS A 241 -31.79 -1.70 -19.21
CA LYS A 241 -32.93 -0.99 -19.81
C LYS A 241 -34.27 -1.62 -19.40
N GLU A 242 -34.33 -2.94 -19.34
CA GLU A 242 -35.52 -3.68 -18.89
C GLU A 242 -35.80 -3.42 -17.40
N VAL A 243 -34.78 -3.53 -16.54
CA VAL A 243 -34.91 -3.28 -15.10
C VAL A 243 -35.30 -1.82 -14.81
N ALA A 244 -34.71 -0.85 -15.51
CA ALA A 244 -35.09 0.56 -15.38
C ALA A 244 -36.57 0.77 -15.70
N SER A 245 -37.08 0.14 -16.77
CA SER A 245 -38.50 0.18 -17.12
C SER A 245 -39.40 -0.46 -16.05
N GLN A 246 -38.98 -1.58 -15.46
CA GLN A 246 -39.72 -2.24 -14.38
C GLN A 246 -39.75 -1.40 -13.09
N MET A 247 -38.66 -0.69 -12.78
CA MET A 247 -38.54 0.19 -11.62
C MET A 247 -39.16 1.57 -11.85
N GLY A 248 -39.66 1.87 -13.05
CA GLY A 248 -40.20 3.19 -13.42
C GLY A 248 -39.13 4.29 -13.54
N ILE A 249 -37.85 3.92 -13.64
CA ILE A 249 -36.74 4.87 -13.77
C ILE A 249 -36.71 5.42 -15.20
N LYS A 250 -36.83 6.74 -15.35
CA LYS A 250 -36.66 7.44 -16.63
C LYS A 250 -35.19 7.76 -16.86
N LEU A 251 -34.68 7.41 -18.05
CA LEU A 251 -33.29 7.64 -18.44
C LEU A 251 -33.23 8.90 -19.32
N GLU A 252 -32.51 9.93 -18.88
CA GLU A 252 -32.34 11.19 -19.62
C GLU A 252 -30.86 11.42 -19.94
N ILE A 253 -30.55 11.75 -21.19
CA ILE A 253 -29.16 12.03 -21.59
C ILE A 253 -28.79 13.44 -21.10
N GLY A 254 -27.83 13.53 -20.19
CA GLY A 254 -27.23 14.78 -19.76
C GLY A 254 -26.33 15.38 -20.85
N ASN A 255 -26.42 16.70 -21.02
CA ASN A 255 -25.58 17.47 -21.93
C ASN A 255 -24.09 17.39 -21.56
#